data_AF-A0A9W7Z393-F1
#
_entry.id   AF-A0A9W7Z393-F1
#
_cell.length_a   1.000
_cell.length_b   1.000
_cell.length_c   1.000
_cell.angle_alpha   90.00
_cell.angle_beta   90.00
_cell.angle_gamma   90.00
#
_symmetry.space_group_name_H-M   'P 1'
#
loop_
_entity.id
_entity.type
_entity.pdbx_description
1 polymer ?
#
loop_
_entity_poly.entity_id
_entity_poly.type
_entity_poly.pdbx_seq_one_letter_code
_entity_poly.pdbx_strand_id
1 'polypeptide(L)'
;MQHSLFFKALFAIIALGMYNFYSSKWSPPSHSSPWSPDFVERQTASNLTYYAFSGQLEQSVGDTRQHQLIKLPNNMVVLCTSDPDSANTAASLSVNVGSMADPKEFPGMAHFLEHMLFMGSAKYPAENEYTQYIANNLGEYNAYTAKTETTFYFSIPNQAFEGALDRLSRFFIDPLMSANGVDREVNAVDSEYKGNLQSYGRRLNQLKHSLSDPAHPYNHFNVGNLDTLQVAARTMGKNLHEEVMTFYQKYYSADIMKLAVAGNHSVEQLVEWTVEKFSKVESKGNTKLQYEGHPLDHHALGNSFEQLLNQVTIDGVQKHIETVFSAAYFKMLMVGNFEQTEAVDAALQVSQMLKSQLLPDHSHVPSQIVNIEPGHYIYRHMGEDTNMLNNAVTDFAHIGMYQTVEGKWVITDVDKFKATQALHELPVPVINLIPDTLAN
;
A
#
# COMPACT_ATOMS: atom_id res chain seq x y z
N MET A 1 -10.88 -2.47 31.06
CA MET A 1 -10.44 -1.05 31.10
C MET A 1 -8.98 -0.87 30.68
N GLN A 2 -8.03 -1.68 31.14
CA GLN A 2 -6.61 -1.53 30.78
C GLN A 2 -6.27 -1.80 29.30
N HIS A 3 -6.96 -2.75 28.64
CA HIS A 3 -6.79 -2.98 27.19
C HIS A 3 -7.25 -1.80 26.31
N SER A 4 -8.17 -0.95 26.80
CA SER A 4 -8.63 0.26 26.10
C SER A 4 -7.58 1.36 26.12
N LEU A 5 -6.84 1.51 27.23
CA LEU A 5 -5.73 2.47 27.32
C LEU A 5 -4.55 2.05 26.45
N PHE A 6 -4.22 0.76 26.40
CA PHE A 6 -3.12 0.24 25.58
C PHE A 6 -3.33 0.53 24.09
N PHE A 7 -4.53 0.24 23.57
CA PHE A 7 -4.85 0.52 22.16
C PHE A 7 -4.86 2.01 21.86
N LYS A 8 -5.33 2.86 22.79
CA LYS A 8 -5.30 4.32 22.63
C LYS A 8 -3.87 4.87 22.64
N ALA A 9 -3.00 4.35 23.49
CA ALA A 9 -1.59 4.75 23.57
C ALA A 9 -0.79 4.32 22.33
N LEU A 10 -1.00 3.09 21.84
CA LEU A 10 -0.36 2.60 20.62
C LEU A 10 -0.81 3.39 19.38
N PHE A 11 -2.10 3.72 19.30
CA PHE A 11 -2.63 4.56 18.23
C PHE A 11 -2.09 5.99 18.29
N ALA A 12 -1.91 6.54 19.49
CA ALA A 12 -1.27 7.84 19.69
C ALA A 12 0.20 7.84 19.26
N ILE A 13 0.97 6.78 19.57
CA ILE A 13 2.37 6.66 19.14
C ILE A 13 2.48 6.58 17.61
N ILE A 14 1.59 5.83 16.95
CA ILE A 14 1.55 5.75 15.48
C ILE A 14 1.13 7.10 14.89
N ALA A 15 0.13 7.77 15.47
CA ALA A 15 -0.30 9.10 15.06
C ALA A 15 0.81 10.15 15.24
N LEU A 16 1.65 10.03 16.28
CA LEU A 16 2.82 10.89 16.50
C LEU A 16 3.98 10.61 15.55
N GLY A 17 4.23 9.33 15.25
CA GLY A 17 5.22 8.95 14.24
C GLY A 17 4.84 9.56 12.90
N MET A 18 3.56 9.53 12.55
CA MET A 18 3.04 10.21 11.37
C MET A 18 3.13 11.74 11.53
N TYR A 19 2.62 12.33 12.61
CA TYR A 19 2.62 13.79 12.81
C TYR A 19 4.04 14.38 12.82
N ASN A 20 5.04 13.75 13.44
CA ASN A 20 6.42 14.24 13.44
C ASN A 20 7.12 13.98 12.10
N PHE A 21 6.84 12.86 11.44
CA PHE A 21 7.37 12.60 10.10
C PHE A 21 6.81 13.59 9.08
N TYR A 22 5.53 13.95 9.20
CA TYR A 22 4.88 14.94 8.33
C TYR A 22 5.19 16.39 8.77
N SER A 23 5.20 16.75 10.06
CA SER A 23 5.42 18.13 10.51
C SER A 23 6.88 18.60 10.42
N SER A 24 7.86 17.70 10.60
CA SER A 24 9.28 18.07 10.50
C SER A 24 9.81 18.08 9.06
N LYS A 25 9.08 17.48 8.10
CA LYS A 25 9.46 17.44 6.68
C LYS A 25 8.48 18.13 5.73
N TRP A 26 7.32 18.57 6.23
CA TRP A 26 6.36 19.33 5.44
C TRP A 26 6.46 20.81 5.79
N SER A 27 7.43 21.47 5.15
CA SER A 27 7.17 22.84 4.73
C SER A 27 6.29 22.74 3.48
N PRO A 28 5.02 23.22 3.48
CA PRO A 28 4.34 23.40 2.20
C PRO A 28 5.26 24.29 1.36
N PRO A 29 5.67 23.88 0.15
CA PRO A 29 6.43 24.76 -0.71
C PRO A 29 5.64 26.06 -0.82
N SER A 30 6.28 27.17 -0.46
CA SER A 30 5.71 28.51 -0.56
C SER A 30 5.07 28.65 -1.94
N HIS A 31 3.76 28.82 -1.96
CA HIS A 31 3.02 29.06 -3.19
C HIS A 31 3.40 30.43 -3.76
N SER A 32 4.44 30.41 -4.58
CA SER A 32 4.78 31.49 -5.49
C SER A 32 5.60 30.94 -6.67
N SER A 33 4.94 30.18 -7.55
CA SER A 33 5.16 30.29 -8.99
C SER A 33 4.05 29.54 -9.72
N PRO A 34 3.36 30.10 -10.73
CA PRO A 34 2.87 29.24 -11.81
C PRO A 34 4.11 28.51 -12.35
N TRP A 35 4.00 27.20 -12.61
CA TRP A 35 5.07 26.38 -13.17
C TRP A 35 5.95 27.20 -14.12
N SER A 36 7.23 27.33 -13.75
CA SER A 36 8.30 28.10 -14.42
C SER A 36 8.36 27.80 -15.94
N PRO A 37 8.95 28.70 -16.77
CA PRO A 37 9.11 28.61 -18.25
C PRO A 37 9.79 27.35 -18.82
N ASP A 38 9.92 26.27 -18.05
CA ASP A 38 10.69 25.09 -18.37
C ASP A 38 9.98 24.13 -19.34
N PHE A 39 8.95 24.57 -20.04
CA PHE A 39 8.27 23.78 -21.06
C PHE A 39 8.36 24.49 -22.40
N VAL A 40 8.99 23.84 -23.38
CA VAL A 40 9.22 24.38 -24.72
C VAL A 40 8.31 23.68 -25.71
N GLU A 41 7.63 24.44 -26.54
CA GLU A 41 6.77 23.91 -27.59
C GLU A 41 7.55 23.02 -28.58
N ARG A 42 6.94 21.90 -28.92
CA ARG A 42 7.43 20.88 -29.85
C ARG A 42 6.26 20.34 -30.66
N GLN A 43 6.57 19.63 -31.73
CA GLN A 43 5.62 18.91 -32.55
C GLN A 43 5.99 17.43 -32.61
N THR A 44 4.98 16.57 -32.60
CA THR A 44 5.17 15.14 -32.85
C THR A 44 5.40 14.88 -34.35
N ALA A 45 5.65 13.62 -34.73
CA ALA A 45 5.85 13.26 -36.14
C ALA A 45 4.59 13.53 -36.99
N SER A 46 3.41 13.43 -36.37
CA SER A 46 2.12 13.79 -36.99
C SER A 46 1.75 15.27 -36.87
N ASN A 47 2.70 16.15 -36.53
CA ASN A 47 2.50 17.59 -36.33
C ASN A 47 1.53 17.97 -35.19
N LEU A 48 1.40 17.12 -34.17
CA LEU A 48 0.60 17.45 -32.99
C LEU A 48 1.43 18.28 -32.01
N THR A 49 0.88 19.36 -31.47
CA THR A 49 1.58 20.23 -30.54
C THR A 49 1.63 19.62 -29.13
N TYR A 50 2.80 19.70 -28.49
CA TYR A 50 2.99 19.45 -27.08
C TYR A 50 4.11 20.34 -26.53
N TYR A 51 4.30 20.35 -25.22
CA TYR A 51 5.37 21.11 -24.59
C TYR A 51 6.32 20.16 -23.86
N ALA A 52 7.59 20.12 -24.26
CA ALA A 52 8.61 19.29 -23.63
C ALA A 52 9.28 20.02 -22.47
N PHE A 53 9.47 19.35 -21.34
CA PHE A 53 10.26 19.89 -20.25
C PHE A 53 11.71 20.10 -20.69
N SER A 54 12.23 21.32 -20.54
CA SER A 54 13.59 21.71 -20.90
C SER A 54 14.57 21.65 -19.73
N GLY A 55 14.08 21.44 -18.50
CA GLY A 55 14.93 21.23 -17.34
C GLY A 55 15.53 19.82 -17.31
N GLN A 56 16.43 19.62 -16.35
CA GLN A 56 17.03 18.30 -16.10
C GLN A 56 16.12 17.48 -15.18
N LEU A 57 15.78 16.26 -15.58
CA LEU A 57 15.14 15.29 -14.70
C LEU A 57 16.21 14.64 -13.82
N GLU A 58 15.99 14.62 -12.51
CA GLU A 58 16.83 13.88 -11.59
C GLU A 58 16.61 12.37 -11.79
N GLN A 59 17.69 11.64 -12.08
CA GLN A 59 17.67 10.20 -12.31
C GLN A 59 18.86 9.54 -11.61
N SER A 60 18.73 8.25 -11.29
CA SER A 60 19.84 7.48 -10.74
C SER A 60 20.96 7.34 -11.78
N VAL A 61 22.22 7.32 -11.33
CA VAL A 61 23.39 7.14 -12.20
C VAL A 61 23.35 5.78 -12.95
N GLY A 62 22.71 4.77 -12.35
CA GLY A 62 22.54 3.45 -12.97
C GLY A 62 21.29 3.30 -13.84
N ASP A 63 20.48 4.35 -13.98
CA ASP A 63 19.28 4.32 -14.83
C ASP A 63 19.66 4.59 -16.29
N THR A 64 19.51 3.59 -17.14
CA THR A 64 19.82 3.66 -18.58
C THR A 64 18.60 4.03 -19.42
N ARG A 65 17.41 4.13 -18.81
CA ARG A 65 16.17 4.43 -19.51
C ARG A 65 16.16 5.89 -19.96
N GLN A 66 15.44 6.15 -21.05
CA GLN A 66 15.29 7.51 -21.56
C GLN A 66 13.95 8.06 -21.09
N HIS A 67 13.97 9.24 -20.45
CA HIS A 67 12.79 9.88 -19.91
C HIS A 67 12.50 11.20 -20.62
N GLN A 68 11.22 11.48 -20.87
CA GLN A 68 10.77 12.79 -21.29
C GLN A 68 9.50 13.16 -20.54
N LEU A 69 9.58 14.25 -19.79
CA LEU A 69 8.42 14.89 -19.17
C LEU A 69 7.83 15.87 -20.17
N ILE A 70 6.55 15.70 -20.49
CA ILE A 70 5.83 16.60 -21.39
C ILE A 70 4.57 17.15 -20.71
N LYS A 71 4.06 18.23 -21.27
CA LYS A 71 2.74 18.79 -20.98
C LYS A 71 1.94 18.82 -22.27
N LEU A 72 0.72 18.31 -22.23
CA LEU A 72 -0.22 18.34 -23.35
C LEU A 72 -0.89 19.73 -23.46
N PRO A 73 -1.51 20.06 -24.61
CA PRO A 73 -2.25 21.32 -24.79
C PRO A 73 -3.37 21.55 -23.77
N ASN A 74 -3.90 20.49 -23.17
CA ASN A 74 -4.93 20.52 -22.11
C ASN A 74 -4.34 20.51 -20.68
N ASN A 75 -3.07 20.89 -20.51
CA ASN A 75 -2.34 20.96 -19.23
C ASN A 75 -2.04 19.62 -18.53
N MET A 76 -2.47 18.48 -19.08
CA MET A 76 -2.09 17.17 -18.54
C MET A 76 -0.57 17.00 -18.63
N VAL A 77 0.06 16.55 -17.55
CA VAL A 77 1.49 16.26 -17.52
C VAL A 77 1.71 14.77 -17.69
N VAL A 78 2.63 14.42 -18.57
CA VAL A 78 2.91 13.03 -18.96
C VAL A 78 4.40 12.75 -18.80
N LEU A 79 4.74 11.62 -18.17
CA LEU A 79 6.10 11.08 -18.14
C LEU A 79 6.19 9.90 -19.12
N CYS A 80 6.95 10.06 -20.19
CA CYS A 80 7.26 9.00 -21.15
C CYS A 80 8.62 8.41 -20.84
N THR A 81 8.70 7.08 -20.71
CA THR A 81 9.94 6.36 -20.40
C THR A 81 10.18 5.24 -21.42
N SER A 82 11.25 5.36 -22.20
CA SER A 82 11.71 4.28 -23.07
C SER A 82 12.65 3.37 -22.30
N ASP A 83 12.30 2.09 -22.26
CA ASP A 83 13.06 0.98 -21.68
C ASP A 83 13.13 -0.17 -22.71
N PRO A 84 14.13 -0.16 -23.61
CA PRO A 84 14.21 -1.09 -24.73
C PRO A 84 14.22 -2.58 -24.35
N ASP A 85 14.61 -2.89 -23.12
CA ASP A 85 14.72 -4.27 -22.61
C ASP A 85 13.41 -4.77 -21.99
N SER A 86 12.39 -3.91 -21.86
CA SER A 86 11.12 -4.27 -21.25
C SER A 86 10.29 -5.20 -22.14
N ALA A 87 9.85 -6.34 -21.58
CA ALA A 87 8.97 -7.28 -22.27
C ALA A 87 7.54 -6.74 -22.47
N ASN A 88 7.09 -5.87 -21.56
CA ASN A 88 5.75 -5.27 -21.57
C ASN A 88 5.85 -3.73 -21.53
N THR A 89 4.83 -3.07 -22.04
CA THR A 89 4.65 -1.63 -21.88
C THR A 89 3.47 -1.38 -20.94
N ALA A 90 3.63 -0.44 -20.03
CA ALA A 90 2.65 -0.09 -19.03
C ALA A 90 2.26 1.39 -19.12
N ALA A 91 1.02 1.68 -18.70
CA ALA A 91 0.54 3.03 -18.50
C ALA A 91 -0.16 3.14 -17.16
N SER A 92 -0.07 4.32 -16.53
CA SER A 92 -0.79 4.65 -15.31
C SER A 92 -1.25 6.11 -15.38
N LEU A 93 -2.56 6.33 -15.24
CA LEU A 93 -3.15 7.66 -15.16
C LEU A 93 -3.78 7.85 -13.78
N SER A 94 -3.32 8.88 -13.08
CA SER A 94 -3.88 9.30 -11.79
C SER A 94 -4.61 10.63 -11.94
N VAL A 95 -5.83 10.68 -11.42
CA VAL A 95 -6.65 11.89 -11.28
C VAL A 95 -6.51 12.37 -9.84
N ASN A 96 -6.20 13.66 -9.60
CA ASN A 96 -6.07 14.21 -8.24
C ASN A 96 -7.42 14.46 -7.54
N VAL A 97 -8.28 13.46 -7.56
CA VAL A 97 -9.59 13.38 -6.93
C VAL A 97 -9.72 11.97 -6.41
N GLY A 98 -10.06 11.80 -5.13
CA GLY A 98 -10.34 10.50 -4.54
C GLY A 98 -11.53 10.60 -3.61
N SER A 99 -11.66 9.62 -2.71
CA SER A 99 -12.81 9.52 -1.80
C SER A 99 -13.08 10.75 -0.93
N MET A 100 -12.06 11.54 -0.56
CA MET A 100 -12.29 12.79 0.20
C MET A 100 -13.10 13.85 -0.57
N ALA A 101 -13.29 13.68 -1.87
CA ALA A 101 -14.15 14.53 -2.68
C ALA A 101 -15.60 14.03 -2.76
N ASP A 102 -15.92 12.86 -2.19
CA ASP A 102 -17.26 12.25 -2.25
C ASP A 102 -18.31 13.24 -1.71
N PRO A 103 -19.49 13.32 -2.35
CA PRO A 103 -20.63 14.01 -1.77
C PRO A 103 -20.95 13.41 -0.40
N LYS A 104 -21.34 14.25 0.56
CA LYS A 104 -21.69 13.78 1.91
C LYS A 104 -22.83 12.76 1.88
N GLU A 105 -23.72 12.91 0.90
CA GLU A 105 -24.87 12.06 0.66
C GLU A 105 -24.52 10.72 -0.02
N PHE A 106 -23.34 10.63 -0.65
CA PHE A 106 -22.87 9.45 -1.36
C PHE A 106 -21.43 9.04 -0.99
N PRO A 107 -21.17 8.63 0.26
CA PRO A 107 -19.87 8.06 0.63
C PRO A 107 -19.53 6.84 -0.26
N GLY A 108 -18.37 6.86 -0.89
CA GLY A 108 -17.93 5.89 -1.90
C GLY A 108 -18.15 6.29 -3.36
N MET A 109 -18.61 7.51 -3.65
CA MET A 109 -18.88 7.97 -5.02
C MET A 109 -17.64 7.94 -5.93
N ALA A 110 -16.46 8.35 -5.46
CA ALA A 110 -15.24 8.30 -6.26
C ALA A 110 -14.84 6.87 -6.62
N HIS A 111 -14.97 5.94 -5.66
CA HIS A 111 -14.72 4.53 -5.89
C HIS A 111 -15.77 3.91 -6.83
N PHE A 112 -17.03 4.29 -6.69
CA PHE A 112 -18.06 3.86 -7.62
C PHE A 112 -17.83 4.39 -9.05
N LEU A 113 -17.39 5.65 -9.20
CA LEU A 113 -17.00 6.20 -10.50
C LEU A 113 -15.86 5.39 -11.13
N GLU A 114 -14.86 4.98 -10.34
CA GLU A 114 -13.77 4.13 -10.82
C GLU A 114 -14.29 2.87 -11.53
N HIS A 115 -15.23 2.15 -10.90
CA HIS A 115 -15.88 0.99 -11.50
C HIS A 115 -16.65 1.36 -12.78
N MET A 116 -17.43 2.44 -12.71
CA MET A 116 -18.30 2.86 -13.83
C MET A 116 -17.50 3.25 -15.08
N LEU A 117 -16.26 3.71 -14.94
CA LEU A 117 -15.42 4.07 -16.09
C LEU A 117 -14.99 2.87 -16.94
N PHE A 118 -15.03 1.66 -16.39
CA PHE A 118 -14.85 0.44 -17.18
C PHE A 118 -16.07 0.10 -18.05
N MET A 119 -17.24 0.68 -17.78
CA MET A 119 -18.53 0.32 -18.39
C MET A 119 -18.77 1.00 -19.75
N GLY A 120 -17.77 0.94 -20.63
CA GLY A 120 -17.85 1.40 -22.01
C GLY A 120 -17.66 2.91 -22.22
N SER A 121 -17.40 3.27 -23.47
CA SER A 121 -17.21 4.64 -23.96
C SER A 121 -17.85 4.83 -25.33
N ALA A 122 -17.99 6.07 -25.81
CA ALA A 122 -18.63 6.30 -27.11
C ALA A 122 -17.88 5.62 -28.27
N LYS A 123 -16.53 5.58 -28.22
CA LYS A 123 -15.72 4.84 -29.21
C LYS A 123 -15.78 3.31 -29.02
N TYR A 124 -15.88 2.85 -27.77
CA TYR A 124 -15.86 1.44 -27.38
C TYR A 124 -17.08 1.12 -26.50
N PRO A 125 -18.27 0.95 -27.09
CA PRO A 125 -19.53 0.95 -26.33
C PRO A 125 -19.82 -0.32 -25.55
N ALA A 126 -19.16 -1.44 -25.87
CA ALA A 126 -19.35 -2.68 -25.12
C ALA A 126 -18.71 -2.54 -23.72
N GLU A 127 -19.47 -2.87 -22.67
CA GLU A 127 -19.08 -2.71 -21.26
C GLU A 127 -17.81 -3.48 -20.88
N ASN A 128 -17.47 -4.53 -21.62
CA ASN A 128 -16.29 -5.34 -21.39
C ASN A 128 -15.21 -5.18 -22.46
N GLU A 129 -15.32 -4.20 -23.36
CA GLU A 129 -14.35 -4.02 -24.45
C GLU A 129 -12.92 -3.81 -23.94
N TYR A 130 -12.75 -2.96 -22.91
CA TYR A 130 -11.44 -2.73 -22.30
C TYR A 130 -10.88 -4.02 -21.68
N THR A 131 -11.68 -4.69 -20.85
CA THR A 131 -11.23 -5.87 -20.10
C THR A 131 -10.98 -7.06 -21.02
N GLN A 132 -11.78 -7.23 -22.07
CA GLN A 132 -11.56 -8.23 -23.11
C GLN A 132 -10.31 -7.93 -23.94
N TYR A 133 -10.06 -6.67 -24.32
CA TYR A 133 -8.85 -6.33 -25.07
C TYR A 133 -7.59 -6.65 -24.27
N ILE A 134 -7.55 -6.27 -22.99
CA ILE A 134 -6.41 -6.57 -22.12
C ILE A 134 -6.21 -8.08 -22.00
N ALA A 135 -7.28 -8.84 -21.70
CA ALA A 135 -7.20 -10.29 -21.53
C ALA A 135 -6.77 -11.03 -22.82
N ASN A 136 -7.33 -10.66 -23.98
CA ASN A 136 -7.00 -11.26 -25.27
C ASN A 136 -5.56 -11.00 -25.72
N ASN A 137 -4.91 -10.01 -25.12
CA ASN A 137 -3.53 -9.64 -25.41
C ASN A 137 -2.59 -9.94 -24.23
N LEU A 138 -2.98 -10.81 -23.29
CA LEU A 138 -2.14 -11.25 -22.17
C LEU A 138 -1.64 -10.09 -21.28
N GLY A 139 -2.42 -9.01 -21.20
CA GLY A 139 -2.15 -7.92 -20.28
C GLY A 139 -2.85 -8.09 -18.94
N GLU A 140 -2.51 -7.18 -18.02
CA GLU A 140 -3.14 -7.03 -16.72
C GLU A 140 -3.55 -5.57 -16.56
N TYR A 141 -4.66 -5.34 -15.86
CA TYR A 141 -5.15 -4.00 -15.55
C TYR A 141 -5.70 -3.98 -14.14
N ASN A 142 -5.72 -2.79 -13.54
CA ASN A 142 -6.46 -2.56 -12.33
C ASN A 142 -6.67 -1.04 -12.13
N ALA A 143 -7.40 -0.71 -11.08
CA ALA A 143 -7.49 0.66 -10.59
C ALA A 143 -7.51 0.66 -9.05
N TYR A 144 -7.34 1.84 -8.46
CA TYR A 144 -7.64 2.05 -7.05
C TYR A 144 -8.06 3.49 -6.79
N THR A 145 -8.93 3.65 -5.80
CA THR A 145 -9.34 4.95 -5.27
C THR A 145 -8.78 5.13 -3.87
N ALA A 146 -7.87 6.07 -3.74
CA ALA A 146 -7.31 6.52 -2.48
C ALA A 146 -8.13 7.70 -1.92
N LYS A 147 -7.55 8.40 -0.95
CA LYS A 147 -8.19 9.55 -0.29
C LYS A 147 -8.26 10.75 -1.23
N THR A 148 -7.18 11.00 -1.96
CA THR A 148 -6.99 12.23 -2.76
C THR A 148 -6.76 11.95 -4.24
N GLU A 149 -6.76 10.69 -4.64
CA GLU A 149 -6.51 10.29 -6.03
C GLU A 149 -7.26 9.01 -6.38
N THR A 150 -7.53 8.85 -7.67
CA THR A 150 -7.99 7.61 -8.30
C THR A 150 -7.06 7.32 -9.47
N THR A 151 -6.49 6.12 -9.49
CA THR A 151 -5.45 5.72 -10.44
C THR A 151 -5.91 4.51 -11.24
N PHE A 152 -5.79 4.59 -12.57
CA PHE A 152 -6.06 3.51 -13.52
C PHE A 152 -4.75 3.11 -14.18
N TYR A 153 -4.47 1.81 -14.26
CA TYR A 153 -3.22 1.33 -14.83
C TYR A 153 -3.36 -0.02 -15.51
N PHE A 154 -2.47 -0.27 -16.46
CA PHE A 154 -2.33 -1.57 -17.12
C PHE A 154 -0.89 -1.83 -17.53
N SER A 155 -0.57 -3.10 -17.73
CA SER A 155 0.66 -3.59 -18.35
C SER A 155 0.29 -4.62 -19.41
N ILE A 156 0.90 -4.54 -20.59
CA ILE A 156 0.52 -5.37 -21.74
C ILE A 156 1.74 -5.62 -22.64
N PRO A 157 1.82 -6.76 -23.36
CA PRO A 157 2.81 -6.98 -24.39
C PRO A 157 2.92 -5.80 -25.36
N ASN A 158 4.16 -5.45 -25.71
CA ASN A 158 4.51 -4.22 -26.41
C ASN A 158 3.72 -3.96 -27.69
N GLN A 159 3.35 -5.01 -28.45
CA GLN A 159 2.62 -4.88 -29.71
C GLN A 159 1.15 -4.46 -29.54
N ALA A 160 0.55 -4.68 -28.37
CA ALA A 160 -0.84 -4.35 -28.07
C ALA A 160 -1.00 -3.05 -27.26
N PHE A 161 0.12 -2.40 -26.90
CA PHE A 161 0.11 -1.23 -26.04
C PHE A 161 -0.72 -0.06 -26.59
N GLU A 162 -0.55 0.29 -27.86
CA GLU A 162 -1.25 1.43 -28.44
C GLU A 162 -2.78 1.27 -28.34
N GLY A 163 -3.28 0.06 -28.63
CA GLY A 163 -4.71 -0.23 -28.59
C GLY A 163 -5.27 -0.24 -27.17
N ALA A 164 -4.48 -0.63 -26.17
CA ALA A 164 -4.86 -0.52 -24.76
C ALA A 164 -4.88 0.94 -24.31
N LEU A 165 -3.87 1.72 -24.73
CA LEU A 165 -3.75 3.14 -24.40
C LEU A 165 -4.90 3.97 -24.99
N ASP A 166 -5.32 3.68 -26.23
CA ASP A 166 -6.48 4.35 -26.83
C ASP A 166 -7.77 4.03 -26.06
N ARG A 167 -7.99 2.78 -25.64
CA ARG A 167 -9.16 2.42 -24.82
C ARG A 167 -9.14 3.09 -23.46
N LEU A 168 -7.98 3.12 -22.78
CA LEU A 168 -7.82 3.83 -21.51
C LEU A 168 -8.15 5.32 -21.66
N SER A 169 -7.71 5.95 -22.75
CA SER A 169 -7.98 7.39 -22.98
C SER A 169 -9.47 7.73 -23.00
N ARG A 170 -10.32 6.79 -23.43
CA ARG A 170 -11.77 7.00 -23.53
C ARG A 170 -12.49 7.09 -22.19
N PHE A 171 -11.88 6.59 -21.12
CA PHE A 171 -12.41 6.78 -19.76
C PHE A 171 -12.49 8.27 -19.42
N PHE A 172 -11.61 9.09 -20.02
CA PHE A 172 -11.44 10.50 -19.71
C PHE A 172 -11.96 11.44 -20.82
N ILE A 173 -12.48 10.90 -21.92
CA ILE A 173 -12.98 11.69 -23.07
C ILE A 173 -14.49 11.58 -23.20
N ASP A 174 -14.99 10.34 -23.24
CA ASP A 174 -16.37 10.04 -23.62
C ASP A 174 -16.89 8.76 -22.96
N PRO A 175 -16.75 8.58 -21.62
CA PRO A 175 -17.26 7.40 -20.95
C PRO A 175 -18.79 7.35 -21.05
N LEU A 176 -19.34 6.18 -21.35
CA LEU A 176 -20.79 5.96 -21.35
C LEU A 176 -21.31 5.73 -19.93
N MET A 177 -20.49 5.12 -19.07
CA MET A 177 -20.88 4.69 -17.73
C MET A 177 -22.24 3.97 -17.76
N SER A 178 -22.42 3.01 -18.68
CA SER A 178 -23.71 2.39 -19.03
C SER A 178 -24.69 2.30 -17.86
N ALA A 179 -25.85 2.95 -17.98
CA ALA A 179 -26.89 2.94 -16.96
C ALA A 179 -27.35 1.51 -16.60
N ASN A 180 -27.27 0.57 -17.55
CA ASN A 180 -27.58 -0.84 -17.32
C ASN A 180 -26.54 -1.53 -16.42
N GLY A 181 -25.31 -1.01 -16.36
CA GLY A 181 -24.22 -1.50 -15.51
C GLY A 181 -24.33 -1.06 -14.06
N VAL A 182 -25.05 0.03 -13.75
CA VAL A 182 -25.11 0.64 -12.40
C VAL A 182 -25.49 -0.37 -11.32
N ASP A 183 -26.57 -1.11 -11.52
CA ASP A 183 -27.02 -2.08 -10.52
C ASP A 183 -25.98 -3.19 -10.29
N ARG A 184 -25.30 -3.64 -11.35
CA ARG A 184 -24.25 -4.67 -11.25
C ARG A 184 -23.03 -4.13 -10.52
N GLU A 185 -22.56 -2.95 -10.89
CA GLU A 185 -21.34 -2.37 -10.32
C GLU A 185 -21.52 -1.94 -8.87
N VAL A 186 -22.70 -1.45 -8.46
CA VAL A 186 -22.98 -1.22 -7.03
C VAL A 186 -22.90 -2.52 -6.23
N ASN A 187 -23.42 -3.63 -6.77
CA ASN A 187 -23.31 -4.94 -6.12
C ASN A 187 -21.85 -5.43 -6.05
N ALA A 188 -21.01 -5.08 -7.03
CA ALA A 188 -19.59 -5.37 -7.00
C ALA A 188 -18.88 -4.59 -5.89
N VAL A 189 -19.12 -3.28 -5.78
CA VAL A 189 -18.59 -2.44 -4.69
C VAL A 189 -19.04 -2.95 -3.31
N ASP A 190 -20.33 -3.29 -3.15
CA ASP A 190 -20.86 -3.87 -1.92
C ASP A 190 -20.20 -5.22 -1.57
N SER A 191 -19.93 -6.04 -2.58
CA SER A 191 -19.23 -7.32 -2.40
C SER A 191 -17.78 -7.12 -1.97
N GLU A 192 -17.06 -6.15 -2.54
CA GLU A 192 -15.72 -5.78 -2.08
C GLU A 192 -15.74 -5.30 -0.63
N TYR A 193 -16.67 -4.42 -0.28
CA TYR A 193 -16.82 -3.94 1.09
C TYR A 193 -17.06 -5.10 2.07
N LYS A 194 -18.01 -5.99 1.76
CA LYS A 194 -18.37 -7.15 2.59
C LYS A 194 -17.22 -8.15 2.71
N GLY A 195 -16.52 -8.44 1.61
CA GLY A 195 -15.35 -9.31 1.59
C GLY A 195 -14.21 -8.81 2.48
N ASN A 196 -14.11 -7.50 2.67
CA ASN A 196 -13.08 -6.84 3.45
C ASN A 196 -13.45 -6.57 4.92
N LEU A 197 -14.65 -6.93 5.38
CA LEU A 197 -15.11 -6.63 6.75
C LEU A 197 -14.21 -7.20 7.85
N GLN A 198 -13.56 -8.34 7.62
CA GLN A 198 -12.66 -8.97 8.58
C GLN A 198 -11.18 -8.59 8.38
N SER A 199 -10.86 -7.79 7.36
CA SER A 199 -9.51 -7.30 7.15
C SER A 199 -9.13 -6.34 8.28
N TYR A 200 -8.14 -6.73 9.10
CA TYR A 200 -7.66 -5.91 10.21
C TYR A 200 -7.23 -4.52 9.74
N GLY A 201 -6.49 -4.43 8.63
CA GLY A 201 -6.05 -3.15 8.06
C GLY A 201 -7.21 -2.25 7.65
N ARG A 202 -8.26 -2.80 7.03
CA ARG A 202 -9.46 -2.05 6.62
C ARG A 202 -10.27 -1.57 7.83
N ARG A 203 -10.47 -2.44 8.82
CA ARG A 203 -11.13 -2.08 10.09
C ARG A 203 -10.38 -0.98 10.83
N LEU A 204 -9.05 -1.09 10.91
CA LEU A 204 -8.21 -0.09 11.55
C LEU A 204 -8.29 1.24 10.81
N ASN A 205 -8.24 1.23 9.46
CA ASN A 205 -8.41 2.44 8.66
C ASN A 205 -9.76 3.11 8.89
N GLN A 206 -10.86 2.34 8.86
CA GLN A 206 -12.19 2.89 9.13
C GLN A 206 -12.31 3.46 10.55
N LEU A 207 -11.70 2.79 11.54
CA LEU A 207 -11.63 3.33 12.91
C LEU A 207 -10.87 4.66 12.95
N LYS A 208 -9.77 4.82 12.18
CA LYS A 208 -9.05 6.11 12.11
C LYS A 208 -9.93 7.21 11.54
N HIS A 209 -10.69 6.91 10.50
CA HIS A 209 -11.59 7.86 9.87
C HIS A 209 -12.68 8.27 10.87
N SER A 210 -13.35 7.32 11.51
CA SER A 210 -14.43 7.61 12.46
C SER A 210 -13.99 8.34 13.74
N LEU A 211 -12.69 8.31 14.08
CA LEU A 211 -12.12 9.06 15.22
C LEU A 211 -11.53 10.43 14.81
N SER A 212 -11.53 10.75 13.52
CA SER A 212 -11.06 12.05 13.01
C SER A 212 -12.16 13.12 13.12
N ASP A 213 -11.81 14.39 12.89
CA ASP A 213 -12.77 15.50 12.93
C ASP A 213 -13.99 15.22 12.03
N PRO A 214 -15.22 15.15 12.59
CA PRO A 214 -16.45 14.93 11.82
C PRO A 214 -16.72 15.96 10.73
N ALA A 215 -16.14 17.17 10.81
CA ALA A 215 -16.25 18.19 9.78
C ALA A 215 -15.29 17.97 8.61
N HIS A 216 -14.18 17.26 8.83
CA HIS A 216 -13.15 17.03 7.83
C HIS A 216 -13.52 15.84 6.90
N PRO A 217 -13.34 15.94 5.57
CA PRO A 217 -13.75 14.88 4.64
C PRO A 217 -13.13 13.51 4.91
N TYR A 218 -11.94 13.48 5.52
CA TYR A 218 -11.29 12.25 5.97
C TYR A 218 -12.14 11.35 6.89
N ASN A 219 -13.14 11.90 7.59
CA ASN A 219 -13.94 11.16 8.55
C ASN A 219 -14.88 10.13 7.92
N HIS A 220 -15.35 10.38 6.71
CA HIS A 220 -16.41 9.56 6.14
C HIS A 220 -15.95 8.15 5.72
N PHE A 221 -16.93 7.28 5.55
CA PHE A 221 -16.75 5.98 4.94
C PHE A 221 -16.40 6.14 3.46
N ASN A 222 -15.30 5.55 3.02
CA ASN A 222 -14.72 5.86 1.72
C ASN A 222 -14.78 4.73 0.68
N VAL A 223 -15.31 3.57 1.05
CA VAL A 223 -15.39 2.40 0.16
C VAL A 223 -16.69 2.42 -0.65
N GLY A 224 -17.79 2.86 -0.05
CA GLY A 224 -19.12 2.70 -0.62
C GLY A 224 -19.69 1.29 -0.39
N ASN A 225 -21.01 1.20 -0.43
CA ASN A 225 -21.75 -0.06 -0.40
C ASN A 225 -23.17 0.17 -0.95
N LEU A 226 -24.02 -0.86 -0.90
CA LEU A 226 -25.41 -0.76 -1.37
C LEU A 226 -26.18 0.36 -0.67
N ASP A 227 -25.96 0.54 0.64
CA ASP A 227 -26.68 1.50 1.47
C ASP A 227 -26.29 2.94 1.12
N THR A 228 -24.99 3.23 1.02
CA THR A 228 -24.48 4.60 0.79
C THR A 228 -24.61 5.08 -0.64
N LEU A 229 -24.82 4.16 -1.59
CA LEU A 229 -24.95 4.49 -3.01
C LEU A 229 -26.40 4.35 -3.47
N GLN A 230 -26.89 3.11 -3.60
CA GLN A 230 -28.17 2.86 -4.25
C GLN A 230 -29.37 3.11 -3.32
N VAL A 231 -29.32 2.67 -2.06
CA VAL A 231 -30.41 2.93 -1.10
C VAL A 231 -30.49 4.42 -0.77
N ALA A 232 -29.34 5.08 -0.57
CA ALA A 232 -29.26 6.53 -0.39
C ALA A 232 -29.89 7.28 -1.56
N ALA A 233 -29.51 6.96 -2.81
CA ALA A 233 -30.07 7.58 -4.01
C ALA A 233 -31.60 7.43 -4.06
N ARG A 234 -32.10 6.21 -3.88
CA ARG A 234 -33.55 5.92 -3.89
C ARG A 234 -34.29 6.68 -2.79
N THR A 235 -33.73 6.73 -1.58
CA THR A 235 -34.33 7.42 -0.43
C THR A 235 -34.45 8.93 -0.68
N MET A 236 -33.47 9.51 -1.35
CA MET A 236 -33.47 10.93 -1.72
C MET A 236 -34.25 11.24 -3.01
N GLY A 237 -34.80 10.23 -3.70
CA GLY A 237 -35.44 10.40 -5.01
C GLY A 237 -34.47 10.81 -6.12
N LYS A 238 -33.18 10.47 -5.97
CA LYS A 238 -32.10 10.77 -6.92
C LYS A 238 -31.80 9.58 -7.81
N ASN A 239 -31.30 9.85 -9.02
CA ASN A 239 -30.78 8.83 -9.93
C ASN A 239 -29.27 8.68 -9.72
N LEU A 240 -28.83 7.52 -9.19
CA LEU A 240 -27.41 7.28 -8.91
C LEU A 240 -26.52 7.41 -10.15
N HIS A 241 -27.01 7.02 -11.34
CA HIS A 241 -26.30 7.19 -12.60
C HIS A 241 -26.02 8.67 -12.91
N GLU A 242 -27.02 9.53 -12.72
CA GLU A 242 -26.86 10.98 -12.95
C GLU A 242 -25.91 11.60 -11.92
N GLU A 243 -25.92 11.13 -10.67
CA GLU A 243 -25.02 11.61 -9.62
C GLU A 243 -23.56 11.24 -9.90
N VAL A 244 -23.28 10.01 -10.38
CA VAL A 244 -21.91 9.62 -10.76
C VAL A 244 -21.42 10.34 -12.02
N MET A 245 -22.31 10.57 -13.01
CA MET A 245 -22.02 11.42 -14.17
C MET A 245 -21.71 12.86 -13.75
N THR A 246 -22.46 13.41 -12.79
CA THR A 246 -22.24 14.75 -12.24
C THR A 246 -20.90 14.83 -11.53
N PHE A 247 -20.53 13.80 -10.76
CA PHE A 247 -19.22 13.72 -10.10
C PHE A 247 -18.06 13.71 -11.12
N TYR A 248 -18.18 12.90 -12.18
CA TYR A 248 -17.22 12.88 -13.28
C TYR A 248 -17.11 14.24 -13.97
N GLN A 249 -18.24 14.85 -14.34
CA GLN A 249 -18.30 16.15 -14.99
C GLN A 249 -17.67 17.25 -14.13
N LYS A 250 -17.88 17.22 -12.80
CA LYS A 250 -17.28 18.18 -11.89
C LYS A 250 -15.77 18.02 -11.77
N TYR A 251 -15.28 16.79 -11.60
CA TYR A 251 -13.93 16.58 -11.10
C TYR A 251 -12.93 16.09 -12.15
N TYR A 252 -13.31 15.19 -13.06
CA TYR A 252 -12.37 14.57 -14.00
C TYR A 252 -11.96 15.58 -15.09
N SER A 253 -10.84 16.26 -14.87
CA SER A 253 -10.27 17.29 -15.76
C SER A 253 -8.81 16.99 -16.05
N ALA A 254 -8.36 17.24 -17.28
CA ALA A 254 -6.96 17.10 -17.71
C ALA A 254 -5.97 17.88 -16.82
N ASP A 255 -6.38 19.04 -16.29
CA ASP A 255 -5.53 19.93 -15.46
C ASP A 255 -4.99 19.25 -14.18
N ILE A 256 -5.76 18.31 -13.65
CA ILE A 256 -5.44 17.58 -12.42
C ILE A 256 -5.09 16.12 -12.67
N MET A 257 -4.86 15.75 -13.93
CA MET A 257 -4.44 14.42 -14.32
C MET A 257 -2.93 14.36 -14.55
N LYS A 258 -2.34 13.22 -14.20
CA LYS A 258 -0.95 12.87 -14.50
C LYS A 258 -0.93 11.48 -15.14
N LEU A 259 -0.20 11.33 -16.24
CA LEU A 259 -0.02 10.07 -16.95
C LEU A 259 1.45 9.67 -16.92
N ALA A 260 1.73 8.39 -16.69
CA ALA A 260 3.04 7.81 -16.90
C ALA A 260 2.92 6.65 -17.90
N VAL A 261 3.83 6.58 -18.86
CA VAL A 261 3.95 5.47 -19.82
C VAL A 261 5.38 4.99 -19.86
N ALA A 262 5.59 3.68 -19.79
CA ALA A 262 6.91 3.08 -19.76
C ALA A 262 6.95 1.73 -20.49
N GLY A 263 7.93 1.52 -21.38
CA GLY A 263 8.15 0.24 -22.06
C GLY A 263 9.12 0.35 -23.23
N ASN A 264 9.14 -0.63 -24.13
CA ASN A 264 10.22 -0.78 -25.13
C ASN A 264 10.14 0.12 -26.36
N HIS A 265 9.13 0.99 -26.43
CA HIS A 265 8.97 1.93 -27.52
C HIS A 265 9.84 3.15 -27.32
N SER A 266 10.30 3.76 -28.41
CA SER A 266 11.07 5.00 -28.32
C SER A 266 10.27 6.09 -27.61
N VAL A 267 10.97 7.02 -26.96
CA VAL A 267 10.33 8.11 -26.24
C VAL A 267 9.44 8.93 -27.19
N GLU A 268 9.89 9.16 -28.42
CA GLU A 268 9.13 9.89 -29.44
C GLU A 268 7.81 9.19 -29.80
N GLN A 269 7.81 7.86 -29.89
CA GLN A 269 6.60 7.08 -30.16
C GLN A 269 5.62 7.13 -28.99
N LEU A 270 6.12 7.06 -27.75
CA LEU A 270 5.31 7.21 -26.54
C LEU A 270 4.70 8.62 -26.45
N VAL A 271 5.47 9.65 -26.80
CA VAL A 271 4.99 11.03 -26.89
C VAL A 271 3.91 11.17 -27.96
N GLU A 272 4.14 10.65 -29.17
CA GLU A 272 3.15 10.66 -30.27
C GLU A 272 1.81 10.09 -29.81
N TRP A 273 1.80 8.87 -29.26
CA TRP A 273 0.58 8.22 -28.83
C TRP A 273 -0.12 8.94 -27.67
N THR A 274 0.63 9.43 -26.69
CA THR A 274 0.03 10.13 -25.54
C THR A 274 -0.56 11.47 -25.95
N VAL A 275 0.11 12.24 -26.81
CA VAL A 275 -0.40 13.49 -27.36
C VAL A 275 -1.66 13.23 -28.20
N GLU A 276 -1.63 12.25 -29.10
CA GLU A 276 -2.77 11.91 -29.96
C GLU A 276 -4.01 11.50 -29.16
N LYS A 277 -3.82 10.65 -28.14
CA LYS A 277 -4.93 10.00 -27.43
C LYS A 277 -5.46 10.85 -26.27
N PHE A 278 -4.62 11.59 -25.54
CA PHE A 278 -5.04 12.29 -24.32
C PHE A 278 -5.23 13.80 -24.47
N SER A 279 -4.82 14.43 -25.58
CA SER A 279 -5.03 15.89 -25.76
C SER A 279 -6.51 16.29 -25.90
N LYS A 280 -7.40 15.31 -26.12
CA LYS A 280 -8.86 15.52 -26.21
C LYS A 280 -9.58 15.45 -24.86
N VAL A 281 -8.89 15.06 -23.78
CA VAL A 281 -9.45 15.12 -22.42
C VAL A 281 -9.74 16.58 -22.10
N GLU A 282 -10.96 16.86 -21.63
CA GLU A 282 -11.37 18.22 -21.33
C GLU A 282 -10.53 18.83 -20.20
N SER A 283 -10.03 20.05 -20.43
CA SER A 283 -9.48 20.91 -19.37
C SER A 283 -10.61 21.83 -18.89
N LYS A 284 -11.07 21.60 -17.67
CA LYS A 284 -12.16 22.33 -17.00
C LYS A 284 -11.65 23.54 -16.20
N GLY A 285 -10.35 23.79 -16.21
CA GLY A 285 -9.70 24.80 -15.37
C GLY A 285 -9.66 24.39 -13.90
N ASN A 286 -9.78 23.10 -13.61
CA ASN A 286 -9.74 22.59 -12.24
C ASN A 286 -8.33 22.76 -11.66
N THR A 287 -8.26 23.21 -10.42
CA THR A 287 -7.02 23.18 -9.64
C THR A 287 -7.03 21.96 -8.72
N LYS A 288 -5.84 21.53 -8.29
CA LYS A 288 -5.69 20.50 -7.26
C LYS A 288 -6.63 20.79 -6.07
N LEU A 289 -7.40 19.79 -5.65
CA LEU A 289 -8.29 19.92 -4.51
C LEU A 289 -7.48 20.19 -3.24
N GLN A 290 -7.90 21.19 -2.49
CA GLN A 290 -7.35 21.54 -1.19
C GLN A 290 -8.38 21.17 -0.13
N TYR A 291 -7.93 20.54 0.94
CA TYR A 291 -8.76 20.16 2.08
C TYR A 291 -8.30 20.98 3.27
N GLU A 292 -9.19 21.81 3.81
CA GLU A 292 -8.87 22.69 4.93
C GLU A 292 -8.80 21.93 6.25
N GLY A 293 -7.88 22.35 7.12
CA GLY A 293 -7.70 21.77 8.44
C GLY A 293 -6.86 20.49 8.45
N HIS A 294 -6.60 19.98 9.65
CA HIS A 294 -5.94 18.70 9.86
C HIS A 294 -7.00 17.69 10.32
N PRO A 295 -7.08 16.47 9.77
CA PRO A 295 -8.11 15.49 10.14
C PRO A 295 -8.05 15.08 11.62
N LEU A 296 -6.90 15.26 12.28
CA LEU A 296 -6.67 14.91 13.67
C LEU A 296 -6.38 16.17 14.49
N ASP A 297 -7.26 17.17 14.45
CA ASP A 297 -7.09 18.39 15.23
C ASP A 297 -7.29 18.16 16.76
N HIS A 298 -6.92 19.16 17.56
CA HIS A 298 -7.01 19.09 19.02
C HIS A 298 -8.45 18.94 19.54
N HIS A 299 -9.46 19.32 18.74
CA HIS A 299 -10.86 19.17 19.09
C HIS A 299 -11.34 17.73 18.90
N ALA A 300 -10.88 17.04 17.86
CA ALA A 300 -11.22 15.64 17.58
C ALA A 300 -10.52 14.65 18.53
N LEU A 301 -9.29 14.95 18.95
CA LEU A 301 -8.52 14.10 19.86
C LEU A 301 -8.78 14.38 21.36
N GLY A 302 -9.52 15.46 21.65
CA GLY A 302 -9.85 15.95 22.99
C GLY A 302 -8.64 16.42 23.81
N ASN A 303 -8.88 17.17 24.89
CA ASN A 303 -7.85 17.56 25.88
C ASN A 303 -7.06 16.34 26.44
N SER A 304 -7.60 15.13 26.27
CA SER A 304 -6.95 13.87 26.64
C SER A 304 -5.70 13.56 25.83
N PHE A 305 -5.58 14.01 24.57
CA PHE A 305 -4.44 13.67 23.73
C PHE A 305 -3.17 14.44 24.12
N GLU A 306 -3.28 15.74 24.43
CA GLU A 306 -2.16 16.50 25.01
C GLU A 306 -1.76 15.95 26.39
N GLN A 307 -2.73 15.53 27.20
CA GLN A 307 -2.46 14.88 28.48
C GLN A 307 -1.78 13.51 28.32
N LEU A 308 -2.17 12.72 27.32
CA LEU A 308 -1.53 11.45 26.97
C LEU A 308 -0.12 11.68 26.41
N LEU A 309 0.06 12.67 25.54
CA LEU A 309 1.34 13.11 24.99
C LEU A 309 2.32 13.50 26.09
N ASN A 310 1.88 14.30 27.06
CA ASN A 310 2.69 14.72 28.20
C ASN A 310 3.03 13.56 29.15
N GLN A 311 2.35 12.41 29.03
CA GLN A 311 2.67 11.18 29.76
C GLN A 311 3.59 10.23 28.97
N VAL A 312 3.77 10.45 27.66
CA VAL A 312 4.69 9.67 26.83
C VAL A 312 6.09 10.26 26.97
N THR A 313 6.92 9.64 27.82
CA THR A 313 8.32 10.01 27.97
C THR A 313 9.20 9.22 27.00
N ILE A 314 10.38 9.75 26.65
CA ILE A 314 11.40 9.04 25.85
C ILE A 314 11.72 7.69 26.51
N ASP A 315 11.91 7.67 27.82
CA ASP A 315 12.16 6.45 28.59
C ASP A 315 10.97 5.47 28.54
N GLY A 316 9.74 5.99 28.56
CA GLY A 316 8.52 5.18 28.45
C GLY A 316 8.39 4.52 27.08
N VAL A 317 8.67 5.27 26.01
CA VAL A 317 8.71 4.76 24.63
C VAL A 317 9.84 3.75 24.48
N GLN A 318 11.04 4.05 24.96
CA GLN A 318 12.19 3.16 24.87
C GLN A 318 11.94 1.85 25.63
N LYS A 319 11.41 1.92 26.85
CA LYS A 319 11.01 0.73 27.62
C LYS A 319 9.91 -0.07 26.93
N HIS A 320 8.97 0.60 26.27
CA HIS A 320 7.91 -0.05 25.52
C HIS A 320 8.45 -0.72 24.24
N ILE A 321 9.33 -0.06 23.49
CA ILE A 321 10.07 -0.62 22.36
C ILE A 321 10.88 -1.83 22.83
N GLU A 322 11.66 -1.71 23.91
CA GLU A 322 12.39 -2.85 24.49
C GLU A 322 11.45 -4.00 24.84
N THR A 323 10.28 -3.71 25.42
CA THR A 323 9.28 -4.75 25.75
C THR A 323 8.73 -5.42 24.49
N VAL A 324 8.35 -4.65 23.46
CA VAL A 324 7.76 -5.16 22.22
C VAL A 324 8.80 -5.94 21.40
N PHE A 325 10.01 -5.42 21.28
CA PHE A 325 11.09 -6.04 20.52
C PHE A 325 11.74 -7.23 21.26
N SER A 326 11.70 -7.25 22.61
CA SER A 326 12.13 -8.42 23.40
C SER A 326 11.22 -9.64 23.22
N ALA A 327 9.99 -9.43 22.73
CA ALA A 327 9.01 -10.47 22.41
C ALA A 327 8.86 -10.71 20.89
N ALA A 328 9.65 -10.03 20.07
CA ALA A 328 9.60 -10.16 18.61
C ALA A 328 10.68 -11.11 18.10
N TYR A 329 10.33 -11.82 17.02
CA TYR A 329 11.21 -12.75 16.31
C TYR A 329 11.68 -12.12 15.00
N PHE A 330 12.99 -12.09 14.75
CA PHE A 330 13.56 -11.50 13.54
C PHE A 330 14.28 -12.55 12.69
N LYS A 331 13.94 -12.60 11.40
CA LYS A 331 14.72 -13.30 10.37
C LYS A 331 15.49 -12.24 9.59
N MET A 332 16.82 -12.32 9.62
CA MET A 332 17.69 -11.34 8.95
C MET A 332 18.35 -11.99 7.74
N LEU A 333 18.05 -11.47 6.56
CA LEU A 333 18.71 -11.86 5.32
C LEU A 333 19.76 -10.80 4.99
N MET A 334 21.04 -11.15 5.15
CA MET A 334 22.15 -10.27 4.79
C MET A 334 22.52 -10.53 3.33
N VAL A 335 22.48 -9.50 2.49
CA VAL A 335 22.82 -9.58 1.05
C VAL A 335 23.90 -8.55 0.75
N GLY A 336 25.07 -9.00 0.28
CA GLY A 336 26.21 -8.14 -0.05
C GLY A 336 27.55 -8.91 -0.06
N ASN A 337 28.64 -8.22 -0.38
CA ASN A 337 30.01 -8.76 -0.31
C ASN A 337 30.49 -8.80 1.15
N PHE A 338 29.92 -9.69 1.95
CA PHE A 338 30.37 -9.95 3.31
C PHE A 338 30.99 -11.33 3.37
N GLU A 339 32.08 -11.46 4.12
CA GLU A 339 32.47 -12.77 4.58
C GLU A 339 31.44 -13.30 5.58
N GLN A 340 31.34 -14.62 5.64
CA GLN A 340 30.34 -15.31 6.45
C GLN A 340 30.40 -14.92 7.94
N THR A 341 31.61 -14.68 8.45
CA THR A 341 31.89 -14.21 9.82
C THR A 341 31.41 -12.78 10.05
N GLU A 342 31.57 -11.90 9.06
CA GLU A 342 31.13 -10.50 9.15
C GLU A 342 29.60 -10.38 9.16
N ALA A 343 28.92 -11.22 8.37
CA ALA A 343 27.46 -11.30 8.35
C ALA A 343 26.90 -11.78 9.71
N VAL A 344 27.59 -12.71 10.37
CA VAL A 344 27.24 -13.21 11.71
C VAL A 344 27.45 -12.16 12.78
N ASP A 345 28.62 -11.49 12.79
CA ASP A 345 28.91 -10.45 13.77
C ASP A 345 27.93 -9.29 13.67
N ALA A 346 27.54 -8.90 12.46
CA ALA A 346 26.50 -7.89 12.23
C ALA A 346 25.13 -8.34 12.77
N ALA A 347 24.72 -9.59 12.51
CA ALA A 347 23.46 -10.12 13.02
C ALA A 347 23.44 -10.23 14.56
N LEU A 348 24.57 -10.61 15.18
CA LEU A 348 24.74 -10.67 16.63
C LEU A 348 24.69 -9.29 17.27
N GLN A 349 25.36 -8.28 16.69
CA GLN A 349 25.29 -6.91 17.19
C GLN A 349 23.85 -6.38 17.15
N VAL A 350 23.13 -6.62 16.06
CA VAL A 350 21.73 -6.21 15.94
C VAL A 350 20.84 -6.96 16.95
N SER A 351 21.06 -8.27 17.14
CA SER A 351 20.33 -9.06 18.14
C SER A 351 20.60 -8.58 19.58
N GLN A 352 21.84 -8.27 19.92
CA GLN A 352 22.23 -7.72 21.23
C GLN A 352 21.64 -6.32 21.46
N MET A 353 21.60 -5.49 20.42
CA MET A 353 20.99 -4.16 20.48
C MET A 353 19.47 -4.23 20.67
N LEU A 354 18.80 -5.23 20.08
CA LEU A 354 17.34 -5.36 20.09
C LEU A 354 16.78 -6.30 21.18
N LYS A 355 17.63 -7.08 21.85
CA LYS A 355 17.26 -8.05 22.90
C LYS A 355 16.17 -9.07 22.46
N SER A 356 16.13 -9.45 21.19
CA SER A 356 15.10 -10.32 20.57
C SER A 356 15.26 -11.83 20.88
N GLN A 357 14.21 -12.63 20.64
CA GLN A 357 14.18 -14.11 20.80
C GLN A 357 14.03 -14.82 19.43
N LEU A 358 14.23 -16.16 19.34
CA LEU A 358 14.16 -16.97 18.09
C LEU A 358 13.06 -18.06 18.08
N LEU A 359 12.44 -18.32 16.92
CA LEU A 359 11.22 -19.14 16.73
C LEU A 359 11.44 -20.66 16.95
N PRO A 360 10.44 -21.40 17.47
CA PRO A 360 10.56 -22.84 17.71
C PRO A 360 10.02 -23.71 16.55
N ASP A 361 10.95 -24.49 15.98
CA ASP A 361 10.82 -25.74 15.21
C ASP A 361 10.32 -25.73 13.74
N HIS A 362 11.15 -26.28 12.84
CA HIS A 362 10.73 -27.15 11.74
C HIS A 362 11.71 -28.34 11.62
N SER A 363 11.31 -29.47 12.18
CA SER A 363 11.97 -30.77 12.02
C SER A 363 12.26 -31.11 10.55
N HIS A 364 13.53 -31.01 10.15
CA HIS A 364 14.32 -32.09 9.55
C HIS A 364 15.80 -31.68 9.46
N VAL A 365 16.67 -32.60 9.87
CA VAL A 365 18.11 -32.78 9.54
C VAL A 365 19.15 -32.41 10.65
N PRO A 366 20.17 -33.27 10.92
CA PRO A 366 20.99 -33.24 12.14
C PRO A 366 22.44 -32.73 11.95
N SER A 367 23.08 -32.26 13.04
CA SER A 367 24.40 -32.68 13.60
C SER A 367 25.30 -31.58 14.23
N GLN A 368 25.76 -31.88 15.47
CA GLN A 368 26.82 -31.33 16.36
C GLN A 368 26.63 -30.06 17.23
N ILE A 369 26.94 -30.22 18.53
CA ILE A 369 26.72 -29.29 19.65
C ILE A 369 28.07 -28.83 20.25
N VAL A 370 28.21 -27.55 20.60
CA VAL A 370 29.31 -27.02 21.44
C VAL A 370 28.74 -26.40 22.72
N ASN A 371 29.35 -26.72 23.86
CA ASN A 371 28.85 -26.39 25.19
C ASN A 371 29.55 -25.12 25.71
N ILE A 372 28.81 -24.09 26.14
CA ILE A 372 29.42 -22.84 26.59
C ILE A 372 29.25 -22.64 28.11
N GLU A 373 28.14 -23.04 28.74
CA GLU A 373 27.97 -23.07 30.21
C GLU A 373 26.81 -24.00 30.65
N PRO A 374 26.69 -24.37 31.94
CA PRO A 374 25.58 -25.20 32.43
C PRO A 374 24.21 -24.58 32.12
N GLY A 375 23.46 -25.22 31.22
CA GLY A 375 22.14 -24.75 30.77
C GLY A 375 22.14 -24.05 29.39
N HIS A 376 23.30 -23.88 28.75
CA HIS A 376 23.42 -23.22 27.44
C HIS A 376 24.27 -24.05 26.46
N TYR A 377 23.74 -24.30 25.26
CA TYR A 377 24.44 -24.97 24.17
C TYR A 377 24.32 -24.16 22.87
N ILE A 378 25.35 -24.22 22.02
CA ILE A 378 25.33 -23.72 20.63
C ILE A 378 25.27 -24.90 19.66
N TYR A 379 24.49 -24.74 18.59
CA TYR A 379 24.50 -25.62 17.41
C TYR A 379 25.10 -24.89 16.20
N ARG A 380 25.97 -25.54 15.43
CA ARG A 380 26.67 -24.98 14.26
C ARG A 380 26.38 -25.84 13.02
N HIS A 381 25.88 -25.24 11.92
CA HIS A 381 25.81 -25.89 10.61
C HIS A 381 26.75 -25.23 9.59
N MET A 382 27.53 -26.05 8.87
CA MET A 382 28.35 -25.64 7.73
C MET A 382 27.64 -26.14 6.47
N GLY A 383 27.30 -25.24 5.53
CA GLY A 383 26.85 -25.67 4.20
C GLY A 383 27.97 -26.40 3.47
N GLU A 384 27.67 -27.52 2.80
CA GLU A 384 28.68 -28.42 2.20
C GLU A 384 29.35 -27.89 0.90
N ASP A 385 29.16 -26.63 0.50
CA ASP A 385 29.85 -26.08 -0.68
C ASP A 385 30.62 -24.80 -0.35
N THR A 386 31.96 -24.93 -0.27
CA THR A 386 32.89 -23.83 0.00
C THR A 386 33.16 -22.95 -1.23
N ASN A 387 32.59 -23.27 -2.40
CA ASN A 387 32.80 -22.51 -3.65
C ASN A 387 31.60 -21.62 -4.06
N MET A 388 30.54 -21.53 -3.27
CA MET A 388 29.43 -20.60 -3.53
C MET A 388 29.60 -19.27 -2.77
N LEU A 389 29.63 -18.16 -3.53
CA LEU A 389 29.79 -16.77 -3.06
C LEU A 389 28.62 -16.20 -2.22
N ASN A 390 27.63 -17.03 -1.84
CA ASN A 390 26.43 -16.62 -1.09
C ASN A 390 26.03 -17.67 -0.04
N ASN A 391 26.91 -17.97 0.93
CA ASN A 391 26.61 -18.91 2.02
C ASN A 391 25.98 -18.21 3.23
N ALA A 392 24.78 -18.64 3.63
CA ALA A 392 24.11 -18.23 4.87
C ALA A 392 24.60 -19.06 6.07
N VAL A 393 24.87 -18.43 7.21
CA VAL A 393 25.04 -19.12 8.51
C VAL A 393 23.68 -19.30 9.17
N THR A 394 23.46 -20.43 9.84
CA THR A 394 22.25 -20.69 10.61
C THR A 394 22.61 -21.24 11.99
N ASP A 395 22.16 -20.58 13.06
CA ASP A 395 22.40 -20.91 14.48
C ASP A 395 21.07 -21.14 15.24
N PHE A 396 21.07 -21.98 16.31
CA PHE A 396 19.89 -22.28 17.16
C PHE A 396 20.19 -22.43 18.67
N ALA A 397 19.23 -22.08 19.57
CA ALA A 397 19.12 -22.45 21.02
C ALA A 397 17.68 -22.24 21.66
N HIS A 398 17.44 -22.77 22.90
CA HIS A 398 16.27 -23.55 23.46
C HIS A 398 15.10 -22.86 24.27
N ILE A 399 14.05 -23.65 24.63
CA ILE A 399 12.69 -23.36 25.20
C ILE A 399 12.56 -23.72 26.70
N GLY A 400 12.09 -22.80 27.55
CA GLY A 400 11.50 -23.06 28.88
C GLY A 400 12.41 -23.63 29.98
N MET A 401 12.05 -23.40 31.24
CA MET A 401 12.77 -24.00 32.38
C MET A 401 12.40 -25.48 32.50
N TYR A 402 13.41 -26.34 32.58
CA TYR A 402 13.24 -27.76 32.88
C TYR A 402 14.03 -28.13 34.13
N GLN A 403 13.67 -29.25 34.75
CA GLN A 403 14.47 -29.89 35.79
C GLN A 403 14.64 -31.39 35.51
N THR A 404 15.69 -31.96 36.10
CA THR A 404 15.96 -33.39 36.06
C THR A 404 15.48 -34.03 37.36
N VAL A 405 14.47 -34.90 37.28
CA VAL A 405 13.98 -35.69 38.42
C VAL A 405 14.31 -37.14 38.13
N GLU A 406 15.11 -37.76 39.00
CA GLU A 406 15.54 -39.17 38.87
C GLU A 406 16.14 -39.53 37.49
N GLY A 407 16.92 -38.61 36.92
CA GLY A 407 17.59 -38.79 35.63
C GLY A 407 16.67 -38.69 34.41
N LYS A 408 15.41 -38.24 34.59
CA LYS A 408 14.48 -37.95 33.49
C LYS A 408 14.14 -36.47 33.46
N TRP A 409 13.96 -35.94 32.25
CA TRP A 409 13.64 -34.54 32.01
C TRP A 409 12.15 -34.28 32.24
N VAL A 410 11.82 -33.29 33.08
CA VAL A 410 10.44 -32.94 33.43
C VAL A 410 10.20 -31.44 33.19
N ILE A 411 9.07 -31.13 32.55
CA ILE A 411 8.58 -29.76 32.34
C ILE A 411 7.86 -29.31 33.62
N THR A 412 8.29 -28.20 34.21
CA THR A 412 7.81 -27.74 35.52
C THR A 412 6.64 -26.75 35.44
N ASP A 413 6.32 -26.22 34.27
CA ASP A 413 5.17 -25.32 34.05
C ASP A 413 4.17 -25.98 33.07
N VAL A 414 3.40 -26.92 33.62
CA VAL A 414 2.52 -27.81 32.86
C VAL A 414 1.31 -27.06 32.28
N ASP A 415 0.81 -26.03 32.95
CA ASP A 415 -0.34 -25.24 32.49
C ASP A 415 0.01 -24.37 31.28
N LYS A 416 1.19 -23.75 31.29
CA LYS A 416 1.70 -22.99 30.13
C LYS A 416 1.98 -23.91 28.94
N PHE A 417 2.47 -25.11 29.19
CA PHE A 417 2.65 -26.14 28.16
C PHE A 417 1.31 -26.55 27.53
N LYS A 418 0.28 -26.84 28.34
CA LYS A 418 -1.05 -27.23 27.84
C LYS A 418 -1.76 -26.09 27.09
N ALA A 419 -1.65 -24.85 27.56
CA ALA A 419 -2.22 -23.69 26.88
C ALA A 419 -1.58 -23.47 25.50
N THR A 420 -0.26 -23.66 25.40
CA THR A 420 0.49 -23.57 24.14
C THR A 420 0.14 -24.72 23.20
N GLN A 421 -0.03 -25.94 23.72
CA GLN A 421 -0.42 -27.11 22.93
C GLN A 421 -1.82 -26.95 22.30
N ALA A 422 -2.79 -26.43 23.06
CA ALA A 422 -4.16 -26.22 22.59
C ALA A 422 -4.27 -25.07 21.57
N LEU A 423 -3.43 -24.04 21.68
CA LEU A 423 -3.42 -22.90 20.74
C LEU A 423 -2.86 -23.28 19.36
N HIS A 424 -2.08 -24.35 19.27
CA HIS A 424 -1.29 -24.71 18.09
C HIS A 424 -1.59 -26.12 17.52
N GLU A 425 -2.64 -26.79 18.00
CA GLU A 425 -3.10 -28.11 17.53
C GLU A 425 -1.99 -29.20 17.46
N LEU A 426 -1.03 -29.15 18.39
CA LEU A 426 0.10 -30.08 18.40
C LEU A 426 -0.34 -31.50 18.86
N PRO A 427 0.12 -32.59 18.21
CA PRO A 427 -0.27 -33.95 18.59
C PRO A 427 0.24 -34.30 19.99
N VAL A 428 -0.52 -35.12 20.73
CA VAL A 428 -0.16 -35.55 22.10
C VAL A 428 1.03 -36.52 22.04
N PRO A 429 2.21 -36.17 22.59
CA PRO A 429 3.26 -37.14 22.77
C PRO A 429 2.99 -37.94 24.06
N VAL A 430 3.29 -39.24 24.03
CA VAL A 430 3.32 -40.08 25.23
C VAL A 430 4.51 -39.64 26.08
N ILE A 431 4.27 -38.69 26.99
CA ILE A 431 5.20 -38.30 28.04
C ILE A 431 4.44 -38.46 29.35
N ASN A 432 5.04 -39.21 30.29
CA ASN A 432 4.47 -39.40 31.62
C ASN A 432 4.40 -38.04 32.34
N LEU A 433 3.18 -37.51 32.48
CA LEU A 433 2.89 -36.36 33.31
C LEU A 433 2.62 -36.86 34.73
N ILE A 434 3.34 -36.35 35.73
CA ILE A 434 3.02 -36.59 37.14
C ILE A 434 2.18 -35.41 37.64
N PRO A 435 1.04 -35.62 38.31
CA PRO A 435 0.22 -34.54 38.85
C PRO A 435 0.93 -33.73 39.95
N ASP A 436 0.56 -32.46 40.09
CA ASP A 436 1.14 -31.47 41.03
C ASP A 436 1.09 -31.82 42.53
N THR A 437 0.56 -32.98 42.92
CA THR A 437 0.40 -33.36 44.34
C THR A 437 1.64 -34.02 44.97
N LEU A 438 2.81 -34.01 44.33
CA LEU A 438 4.04 -34.65 44.85
C LEU A 438 5.29 -33.74 44.89
N ALA A 439 5.13 -32.42 44.79
CA ALA A 439 6.21 -31.47 45.05
C ALA A 439 5.99 -30.77 46.40
N ASN A 440 6.41 -31.42 47.49
CA ASN A 440 6.76 -30.75 48.75
C ASN A 440 8.29 -30.65 48.84
#